data_AF-A0AAY4BFP9-F1
#
_entry.id   AF-A0AAY4BFP9-F1
#
_cell.length_a   1.000
_cell.length_b   1.000
_cell.length_c   1.000
_cell.angle_alpha   90.00
_cell.angle_beta   90.00
_cell.angle_gamma   90.00
#
_symmetry.space_group_name_H-M   'P 1'
#
loop_
_entity.id
_entity.type
_entity.pdbx_description
1 polymer ?
#
loop_
_entity_poly.entity_id
_entity_poly.type
_entity_poly.pdbx_seq_one_letter_code
_entity_poly.pdbx_strand_id
1 'polypeptide(L)'
;MPTVPCGATPLHAVPIACVLTCCWLLLFVHEVSSEKPAKLPLVGRKPFVAGWNAPLDMCTLKYNMNINLELFQISGSPRAVHTGQNVTIFYANRLGHYPFYNEQGVPVNGGLPQNCSLDAHLNKAHRDICHFIPSEDFSGLAVIDWEYWRPQWSRNWHKKDIYRQRSRDLVSQAYINVTEDQVEDLARQRFEKSAMDFMRRTLEVGTQTRPNGLWGYYLYPDCHNYNLHEHNYSGSCPLLESLRNDELQWLWNSSTALFPALAIRKSLSDSTRNLHFSKNRVIESLRLAALTSLPFELPTYVYTRLGYRDEAMTFLTTNDLVHTIGESAALGAAGFVIWGDLNLTSSRYNCSKVRAFLYYRLGQYITNVTRAAEACSEFLCQSNGRCVRRDPWAPHYLHLSRSSYRIASSRNGSFVVTGRHTQQELRLLAERFLCHCYQGYGGERCDSLGPEKAETEPGKMKRR
;
A
#
# COMPACT_ATOMS: atom_id res chain seq x y z
N MET A 1 40.67 42.18 58.97
CA MET A 1 39.78 42.76 57.93
C MET A 1 40.12 42.08 56.61
N PRO A 2 39.16 41.58 55.82
CA PRO A 2 37.71 41.57 56.02
C PRO A 2 37.21 40.22 56.55
N THR A 3 36.20 40.28 57.41
CA THR A 3 35.36 39.17 57.87
C THR A 3 34.04 39.27 57.15
N VAL A 4 33.63 38.22 56.42
CA VAL A 4 32.28 38.06 55.86
C VAL A 4 31.66 36.83 56.53
N PRO A 5 30.45 36.93 57.11
CA PRO A 5 29.84 35.82 57.84
C PRO A 5 29.06 34.87 56.92
N CYS A 6 29.10 33.59 57.29
CA CYS A 6 28.19 32.54 56.81
C CYS A 6 26.75 32.77 57.30
N GLY A 7 25.77 32.45 56.46
CA GLY A 7 24.34 32.43 56.83
C GLY A 7 23.50 31.57 55.90
N ALA A 8 23.25 30.32 56.35
CA ALA A 8 22.12 29.42 56.13
C ALA A 8 21.49 29.23 54.73
N THR A 9 21.55 27.99 54.24
CA THR A 9 20.69 27.43 53.18
C THR A 9 19.27 27.12 53.71
N PRO A 10 18.19 27.45 52.98
CA PRO A 10 16.86 26.95 53.32
C PRO A 10 16.60 25.59 52.64
N LEU A 11 15.97 24.69 53.39
CA LEU A 11 15.46 23.40 52.92
C LEU A 11 14.59 23.57 51.66
N HIS A 12 14.90 22.79 50.61
CA HIS A 12 14.02 22.61 49.47
C HIS A 12 12.77 21.82 49.88
N ALA A 13 11.67 22.53 50.11
CA ALA A 13 10.34 21.95 49.99
C ALA A 13 10.06 21.75 48.50
N VAL A 14 10.13 20.51 48.02
CA VAL A 14 9.64 20.14 46.69
C VAL A 14 8.13 20.34 46.70
N PRO A 15 7.55 21.21 45.85
CA PRO A 15 6.12 21.44 45.88
C PRO A 15 5.39 20.19 45.38
N ILE A 16 4.37 19.76 46.13
CA ILE A 16 3.46 18.64 45.83
C ILE A 16 2.91 18.70 44.39
N ALA A 17 2.89 19.90 43.78
CA ALA A 17 2.58 20.12 42.38
C ALA A 17 3.48 19.34 41.40
N CYS A 18 4.78 19.17 41.68
CA CYS A 18 5.69 18.39 40.83
C CYS A 18 5.43 16.88 40.87
N VAL A 19 4.90 16.37 41.98
CA VAL A 19 4.56 14.94 42.11
C VAL A 19 3.28 14.62 41.33
N LEU A 20 2.29 15.52 41.39
CA LEU A 20 1.03 15.37 40.65
C LEU A 20 1.23 15.53 39.13
N THR A 21 2.06 16.48 38.67
CA THR A 21 2.38 16.60 37.24
C THR A 21 3.22 15.44 36.72
N CYS A 22 4.16 14.91 37.51
CA CYS A 22 4.87 13.67 37.16
C CYS A 22 3.95 12.45 37.13
N CYS A 23 2.96 12.34 38.01
CA CYS A 23 1.97 11.25 37.96
C CYS A 23 1.02 11.36 36.75
N TRP A 24 0.66 12.58 36.34
CA TRP A 24 -0.13 12.79 35.12
C TRP A 24 0.68 12.52 33.85
N LEU A 25 1.97 12.89 33.83
CA LEU A 25 2.90 12.50 32.77
C LEU A 25 3.13 10.98 32.73
N LEU A 26 3.19 10.29 33.88
CA LEU A 26 3.32 8.83 33.93
C LEU A 26 2.04 8.10 33.51
N LEU A 27 0.85 8.69 33.71
CA LEU A 27 -0.41 8.16 33.16
C LEU A 27 -0.52 8.36 31.65
N PHE A 28 0.09 9.40 31.09
CA PHE A 28 0.21 9.58 29.62
C PHE A 28 1.29 8.70 28.97
N VAL A 29 2.24 8.16 29.75
CA VAL A 29 3.33 7.30 29.24
C VAL A 29 2.99 5.80 29.33
N HIS A 30 1.82 5.44 29.88
CA HIS A 30 1.32 4.06 29.95
C HIS A 30 0.06 3.78 29.10
N GLU A 31 -0.35 4.70 28.23
CA GLU A 31 -0.91 4.22 26.96
C GLU A 31 0.28 3.74 26.14
N VAL A 32 0.60 2.44 26.27
CA VAL A 32 1.10 1.71 25.10
C VAL A 32 0.08 2.03 24.04
N SER A 33 0.40 2.96 23.12
CA SER A 33 -0.43 3.22 21.94
C SER A 33 -0.69 1.85 21.36
N SER A 34 -1.90 1.33 21.60
CA SER A 34 -2.26 0.00 21.14
C SER A 34 -2.35 0.16 19.65
N GLU A 35 -1.25 -0.20 18.97
CA GLU A 35 -1.16 -0.20 17.52
C GLU A 35 -2.40 -0.92 17.01
N LYS A 36 -3.10 -0.28 16.07
CA LYS A 36 -4.38 -0.82 15.62
C LYS A 36 -4.15 -2.23 15.09
N PRO A 37 -5.08 -3.16 15.33
CA PRO A 37 -4.92 -4.49 14.80
C PRO A 37 -4.86 -4.45 13.27
N ALA A 38 -4.07 -5.35 12.69
CA ALA A 38 -4.05 -5.55 11.25
C ALA A 38 -5.39 -6.15 10.78
N LYS A 39 -5.86 -5.76 9.59
CA LYS A 39 -6.99 -6.47 8.97
C LYS A 39 -6.66 -7.96 8.75
N LEU A 40 -7.67 -8.81 8.89
CA LEU A 40 -7.55 -10.25 8.61
C LEU A 40 -7.00 -10.49 7.18
N PRO A 41 -6.19 -11.54 6.99
CA PRO A 41 -5.65 -11.86 5.66
C PRO A 41 -6.72 -12.10 4.61
N LEU A 42 -6.44 -11.63 3.39
CA LEU A 42 -7.35 -11.79 2.25
C LEU A 42 -7.53 -13.25 1.82
N VAL A 43 -6.48 -14.07 1.93
CA VAL A 43 -6.50 -15.47 1.48
C VAL A 43 -6.13 -16.38 2.64
N GLY A 44 -7.13 -17.02 3.24
CA GLY A 44 -6.95 -17.94 4.36
C GLY A 44 -6.20 -17.30 5.51
N ARG A 45 -5.08 -17.91 5.92
CA ARG A 45 -4.18 -17.38 6.97
C ARG A 45 -2.83 -16.92 6.42
N LYS A 46 -2.78 -16.51 5.15
CA LYS A 46 -1.53 -16.09 4.49
C LYS A 46 -1.17 -14.65 4.86
N PRO A 47 -0.11 -14.41 5.65
CA PRO A 47 0.23 -13.07 6.12
C PRO A 47 0.72 -12.12 5.03
N PHE A 48 1.27 -12.68 3.95
CA PHE A 48 1.81 -11.92 2.82
C PHE A 48 1.34 -12.54 1.50
N VAL A 49 0.44 -11.84 0.80
CA VAL A 49 -0.22 -12.34 -0.42
C VAL A 49 0.52 -11.86 -1.67
N ALA A 50 0.80 -12.79 -2.59
CA ALA A 50 1.33 -12.51 -3.92
C ALA A 50 0.18 -12.39 -4.93
N GLY A 51 0.07 -11.20 -5.53
CA GLY A 51 -0.92 -10.89 -6.56
C GLY A 51 -0.31 -10.74 -7.96
N TRP A 52 -1.06 -11.14 -8.98
CA TRP A 52 -0.73 -10.94 -10.39
C TRP A 52 -1.75 -10.04 -11.09
N ASN A 53 -1.28 -9.08 -11.89
CA ASN A 53 -2.15 -8.21 -12.69
C ASN A 53 -1.45 -7.77 -13.99
N ALA A 54 -1.11 -8.74 -14.85
CA ALA A 54 -0.50 -8.50 -16.16
C ALA A 54 -1.09 -9.45 -17.23
N PRO A 55 -1.12 -9.06 -18.52
CA PRO A 55 -1.96 -9.70 -19.53
C PRO A 55 -1.36 -10.99 -20.14
N LEU A 56 -0.92 -11.96 -19.30
CA LEU A 56 -0.31 -13.22 -19.77
C LEU A 56 -1.24 -14.11 -20.58
N ASP A 57 -2.54 -13.88 -20.46
CA ASP A 57 -3.54 -14.54 -21.30
C ASP A 57 -3.27 -14.28 -22.80
N MET A 58 -2.65 -13.15 -23.16
CA MET A 58 -2.18 -12.88 -24.52
C MET A 58 -1.10 -13.85 -25.00
N CYS A 59 -0.25 -14.35 -24.11
CA CYS A 59 0.75 -15.38 -24.47
C CYS A 59 0.09 -16.70 -24.85
N THR A 60 -0.98 -17.07 -24.15
CA THR A 60 -1.77 -18.27 -24.48
C THR A 60 -2.52 -18.05 -25.79
N LEU A 61 -3.27 -16.95 -25.90
CA LEU A 61 -4.12 -16.65 -27.06
C LEU A 61 -3.33 -16.50 -28.37
N LYS A 62 -2.18 -15.82 -28.35
CA LYS A 62 -1.41 -15.54 -29.58
C LYS A 62 -0.37 -16.60 -29.92
N TYR A 63 0.20 -17.26 -28.92
CA TYR A 63 1.40 -18.10 -29.12
C TYR A 63 1.26 -19.52 -28.57
N ASN A 64 0.07 -19.89 -28.08
CA ASN A 64 -0.18 -21.18 -27.41
C ASN A 64 0.82 -21.46 -26.28
N MET A 65 1.21 -20.40 -25.56
CA MET A 65 2.15 -20.46 -24.44
C MET A 65 1.41 -20.31 -23.12
N ASN A 66 1.06 -21.44 -22.51
CA ASN A 66 0.51 -21.43 -21.16
C ASN A 66 1.63 -21.16 -20.14
N ILE A 67 1.39 -20.21 -19.23
CA ILE A 67 2.31 -19.82 -18.16
C ILE A 67 1.57 -20.03 -16.85
N ASN A 68 2.12 -20.89 -15.98
CA ASN A 68 1.51 -21.20 -14.71
C ASN A 68 1.61 -19.99 -13.75
N LEU A 69 0.46 -19.59 -13.19
CA LEU A 69 0.32 -18.51 -12.22
C LEU A 69 -0.15 -18.99 -10.84
N GLU A 70 -0.22 -20.30 -10.57
CA GLU A 70 -0.61 -20.88 -9.27
C GLU A 70 0.25 -20.40 -8.08
N LEU A 71 1.44 -19.89 -8.36
CA LEU A 71 2.31 -19.23 -7.39
C LEU A 71 1.63 -18.00 -6.74
N PHE A 72 0.79 -17.29 -7.49
CA PHE A 72 0.08 -16.09 -7.04
C PHE A 72 -1.28 -16.51 -6.48
N GLN A 73 -1.57 -16.09 -5.26
CA GLN A 73 -2.83 -16.48 -4.59
C GLN A 73 -4.04 -15.72 -5.11
N ILE A 74 -3.81 -14.55 -5.70
CA ILE A 74 -4.82 -13.77 -6.40
C ILE A 74 -4.26 -13.38 -7.77
N SER A 75 -5.08 -13.41 -8.79
CA SER A 75 -4.67 -13.02 -10.12
C SER A 75 -5.76 -12.26 -10.85
N GLY A 76 -5.32 -11.50 -11.85
CA GLY A 76 -6.14 -10.80 -12.81
C GLY A 76 -5.31 -10.43 -14.03
N SER A 77 -6.00 -9.88 -15.01
CA SER A 77 -5.48 -9.33 -16.25
C SER A 77 -6.06 -7.94 -16.43
N PRO A 78 -5.23 -6.94 -16.78
CA PRO A 78 -5.68 -5.57 -16.94
C PRO A 78 -6.51 -5.35 -18.22
N ARG A 79 -6.70 -6.38 -19.07
CA ARG A 79 -7.48 -6.23 -20.31
C ARG A 79 -8.97 -6.03 -20.01
N ALA A 80 -9.63 -5.20 -20.80
CA ALA A 80 -11.03 -4.85 -20.64
C ALA A 80 -12.02 -6.02 -20.91
N VAL A 81 -11.55 -7.11 -21.53
CA VAL A 81 -12.40 -8.27 -21.84
C VAL A 81 -12.67 -9.17 -20.63
N HIS A 82 -11.91 -9.00 -19.54
CA HIS A 82 -12.00 -9.86 -18.38
C HIS A 82 -12.85 -9.26 -17.27
N THR A 83 -13.71 -10.09 -16.70
CA THR A 83 -14.64 -9.77 -15.60
C THR A 83 -14.55 -10.89 -14.54
N GLY A 84 -14.99 -10.62 -13.31
CA GLY A 84 -15.03 -11.64 -12.24
C GLY A 84 -13.66 -12.09 -11.73
N GLN A 85 -12.67 -11.20 -11.76
CA GLN A 85 -11.28 -11.51 -11.39
C GLN A 85 -10.99 -11.15 -9.93
N ASN A 86 -10.10 -11.89 -9.25
CA ASN A 86 -9.67 -11.58 -7.88
C ASN A 86 -8.96 -10.22 -7.79
N VAL A 87 -8.22 -9.84 -8.83
CA VAL A 87 -7.61 -8.50 -8.95
C VAL A 87 -8.25 -7.80 -10.13
N THR A 88 -9.10 -6.81 -9.84
CA THR A 88 -9.76 -5.99 -10.85
C THR A 88 -9.19 -4.58 -10.79
N ILE A 89 -8.53 -4.15 -11.87
CA ILE A 89 -8.04 -2.77 -12.03
C ILE A 89 -8.96 -2.00 -12.99
N PHE A 90 -9.38 -0.82 -12.57
CA PHE A 90 -10.21 0.08 -13.35
C PHE A 90 -9.37 1.24 -13.88
N TYR A 91 -9.05 1.22 -15.18
CA TYR A 91 -8.42 2.37 -15.84
C TYR A 91 -9.42 3.52 -16.02
N ALA A 92 -8.93 4.72 -16.33
CA ALA A 92 -9.70 5.95 -16.56
C ALA A 92 -10.98 5.77 -17.42
N ASN A 93 -10.97 4.89 -18.41
CA ASN A 93 -12.10 4.63 -19.30
C ASN A 93 -13.03 3.49 -18.86
N ARG A 94 -12.81 2.89 -17.68
CA ARG A 94 -13.51 1.68 -17.20
C ARG A 94 -14.31 1.87 -15.91
N LEU A 95 -14.34 3.07 -15.35
CA LEU A 95 -15.12 3.34 -14.14
C LEU A 95 -15.71 4.74 -14.16
N GLY A 96 -17.03 4.81 -14.35
CA GLY A 96 -17.78 6.04 -14.40
C GLY A 96 -17.43 6.91 -15.60
N HIS A 97 -17.74 8.20 -15.45
CA HIS A 97 -17.35 9.27 -16.37
C HIS A 97 -16.19 10.06 -15.78
N TYR A 98 -15.00 9.45 -15.67
CA TYR A 98 -13.83 10.13 -15.13
C TYR A 98 -13.44 11.32 -16.05
N PRO A 99 -13.39 12.56 -15.55
CA PRO A 99 -13.08 13.72 -16.37
C PRO A 99 -11.57 13.91 -16.53
N PHE A 100 -11.09 14.14 -17.75
CA PHE A 100 -9.67 14.39 -18.02
C PHE A 100 -9.45 15.10 -19.36
N TYR A 101 -8.24 15.62 -19.59
CA TYR A 101 -7.82 16.11 -20.90
C TYR A 101 -6.98 15.05 -21.63
N ASN A 102 -7.32 14.78 -22.90
CA ASN A 102 -6.51 13.89 -23.73
C ASN A 102 -5.17 14.54 -24.14
N GLU A 103 -4.33 13.83 -24.89
CA GLU A 103 -3.00 14.32 -25.28
C GLU A 103 -3.06 15.60 -26.14
N GLN A 104 -4.17 15.84 -26.85
CA GLN A 104 -4.42 17.03 -27.65
C GLN A 104 -5.03 18.18 -26.81
N GLY A 105 -5.20 17.99 -25.50
CA GLY A 105 -5.80 18.98 -24.61
C GLY A 105 -7.32 19.11 -24.75
N VAL A 106 -7.98 18.14 -25.38
CA VAL A 106 -9.45 18.11 -25.57
C VAL A 106 -10.09 17.53 -24.31
N PRO A 107 -11.14 18.18 -23.75
CA PRO A 107 -11.82 17.69 -22.56
C PRO A 107 -12.62 16.41 -22.87
N VAL A 108 -12.40 15.37 -22.05
CA VAL A 108 -13.21 14.16 -21.97
C VAL A 108 -14.05 14.23 -20.69
N ASN A 109 -15.35 13.96 -20.80
CA ASN A 109 -16.32 14.12 -19.71
C ASN A 109 -16.24 15.50 -19.02
N GLY A 110 -16.00 16.57 -19.78
CA GLY A 110 -15.87 17.94 -19.24
C GLY A 110 -14.46 18.35 -18.80
N GLY A 111 -13.49 17.43 -18.79
CA GLY A 111 -12.07 17.69 -18.56
C GLY A 111 -11.67 17.93 -17.10
N LEU A 112 -12.57 18.51 -16.30
CA LEU A 112 -12.37 18.85 -14.89
C LEU A 112 -13.47 18.23 -14.01
N PRO A 113 -13.15 17.86 -12.75
CA PRO A 113 -14.16 17.34 -11.82
C PRO A 113 -15.29 18.36 -11.55
N GLN A 114 -14.97 19.66 -11.43
CA GLN A 114 -15.98 20.71 -11.24
C GLN A 114 -16.80 21.06 -12.50
N ASN A 115 -16.49 20.44 -13.64
CA ASN A 115 -17.16 20.67 -14.92
C ASN A 115 -17.78 19.37 -15.48
N CYS A 116 -18.06 18.41 -14.60
CA CYS A 116 -18.61 17.10 -14.92
C CYS A 116 -19.79 16.79 -14.00
N SER A 117 -20.82 16.09 -14.49
CA SER A 117 -21.93 15.65 -13.65
C SER A 117 -21.50 14.48 -12.77
N LEU A 118 -21.42 14.72 -11.45
CA LEU A 118 -21.10 13.69 -10.47
C LEU A 118 -22.15 12.57 -10.44
N ASP A 119 -23.44 12.91 -10.52
CA ASP A 119 -24.51 11.88 -10.49
C ASP A 119 -24.45 10.96 -11.72
N ALA A 120 -24.24 11.53 -12.92
CA ALA A 120 -24.05 10.72 -14.12
C ALA A 120 -22.81 9.82 -14.00
N HIS A 121 -21.71 10.35 -13.44
CA HIS A 121 -20.51 9.59 -13.14
C HIS A 121 -20.80 8.40 -12.22
N LEU A 122 -21.46 8.62 -11.08
CA LEU A 122 -21.74 7.59 -10.07
C LEU A 122 -22.70 6.52 -10.60
N ASN A 123 -23.74 6.91 -11.35
CA ASN A 123 -24.65 5.97 -12.00
C ASN A 123 -23.93 5.07 -13.02
N LYS A 124 -22.99 5.63 -13.79
CA LYS A 124 -22.15 4.82 -14.67
C LYS A 124 -21.17 3.94 -13.88
N ALA A 125 -20.55 4.48 -12.83
CA ALA A 125 -19.61 3.73 -12.00
C ALA A 125 -20.27 2.50 -11.39
N HIS A 126 -21.48 2.60 -10.84
CA HIS A 126 -22.24 1.45 -10.35
C HIS A 126 -22.40 0.36 -11.42
N ARG A 127 -22.83 0.72 -12.63
CA ARG A 127 -23.00 -0.23 -13.75
C ARG A 127 -21.68 -0.88 -14.16
N ASP A 128 -20.60 -0.10 -14.23
CA ASP A 128 -19.27 -0.61 -14.56
C ASP A 128 -18.78 -1.60 -13.49
N ILE A 129 -19.01 -1.32 -12.20
CA ILE A 129 -18.65 -2.22 -11.10
C ILE A 129 -19.44 -3.53 -11.20
N CYS A 130 -20.76 -3.47 -11.44
CA CYS A 130 -21.57 -4.67 -11.65
C CYS A 130 -21.08 -5.50 -12.84
N HIS A 131 -20.59 -4.85 -13.90
CA HIS A 131 -20.06 -5.55 -15.07
C HIS A 131 -18.71 -6.23 -14.81
N PHE A 132 -17.73 -5.49 -14.28
CA PHE A 132 -16.37 -6.01 -14.10
C PHE A 132 -16.24 -6.93 -12.88
N ILE A 133 -17.05 -6.72 -11.85
CA ILE A 133 -17.09 -7.51 -10.61
C ILE A 133 -18.52 -8.03 -10.42
N PRO A 134 -18.95 -9.07 -11.16
CA PRO A 134 -20.31 -9.58 -11.09
C PRO A 134 -20.69 -10.18 -9.73
N SER A 135 -19.73 -10.80 -9.01
CA SER A 135 -19.97 -11.40 -7.70
C SER A 135 -20.23 -10.35 -6.64
N GLU A 136 -21.36 -10.42 -5.94
CA GLU A 136 -21.70 -9.51 -4.84
C GLU A 136 -20.86 -9.76 -3.58
N ASP A 137 -20.46 -11.01 -3.35
CA ASP A 137 -19.59 -11.47 -2.27
C ASP A 137 -18.09 -11.29 -2.57
N PHE A 138 -17.75 -10.53 -3.61
CA PHE A 138 -16.36 -10.29 -4.03
C PHE A 138 -15.46 -9.89 -2.87
N SER A 139 -14.44 -10.72 -2.61
CA SER A 139 -13.42 -10.52 -1.59
C SER A 139 -12.02 -10.46 -2.21
N GLY A 140 -11.84 -9.59 -3.21
CA GLY A 140 -10.57 -9.38 -3.92
C GLY A 140 -10.11 -7.92 -3.88
N LEU A 141 -9.14 -7.60 -4.73
CA LEU A 141 -8.62 -6.23 -4.88
C LEU A 141 -9.36 -5.49 -6.00
N ALA A 142 -9.94 -4.34 -5.67
CA ALA A 142 -10.61 -3.44 -6.59
C ALA A 142 -9.82 -2.12 -6.66
N VAL A 143 -8.98 -2.01 -7.69
CA VAL A 143 -7.96 -0.95 -7.78
C VAL A 143 -8.39 0.08 -8.81
N ILE A 144 -8.54 1.34 -8.39
CA ILE A 144 -8.90 2.44 -9.27
C ILE A 144 -7.64 3.14 -9.75
N ASP A 145 -7.40 3.11 -11.06
CA ASP A 145 -6.19 3.66 -11.68
C ASP A 145 -6.51 4.94 -12.45
N TRP A 146 -6.58 6.04 -11.68
CA TRP A 146 -6.87 7.38 -12.15
C TRP A 146 -5.65 8.28 -12.01
N GLU A 147 -4.86 8.36 -13.08
CA GLU A 147 -3.59 9.08 -13.08
C GLU A 147 -3.63 10.43 -13.80
N TYR A 148 -4.78 10.97 -14.20
CA TYR A 148 -4.79 12.18 -15.04
C TYR A 148 -4.60 13.47 -14.21
N TRP A 149 -5.28 13.60 -13.08
CA TRP A 149 -5.13 14.69 -12.12
C TRP A 149 -4.95 14.16 -10.69
N ARG A 150 -4.49 15.02 -9.79
CA ARG A 150 -4.36 14.73 -8.35
C ARG A 150 -5.37 15.58 -7.58
N PRO A 151 -5.94 15.10 -6.46
CA PRO A 151 -7.00 15.83 -5.76
C PRO A 151 -6.51 17.14 -5.13
N GLN A 152 -5.22 17.26 -4.84
CA GLN A 152 -4.61 18.49 -4.30
C GLN A 152 -4.10 19.37 -5.44
N TRP A 153 -4.55 20.63 -5.46
CA TRP A 153 -4.20 21.67 -6.44
C TRP A 153 -2.69 21.78 -6.64
N SER A 154 -1.96 21.90 -5.53
CA SER A 154 -0.51 22.08 -5.50
C SER A 154 0.26 20.91 -6.13
N ARG A 155 -0.35 19.71 -6.19
CA ARG A 155 0.25 18.53 -6.81
C ARG A 155 -0.05 18.43 -8.31
N ASN A 156 -0.82 19.33 -8.93
CA ASN A 156 -1.08 19.32 -10.38
C ASN A 156 -0.04 20.15 -11.16
N TRP A 157 1.22 19.72 -11.11
CA TRP A 157 2.36 20.35 -11.78
C TRP A 157 2.77 19.64 -13.10
N HIS A 158 3.67 20.27 -13.87
CA HIS A 158 4.13 19.82 -15.20
C HIS A 158 2.98 19.52 -16.16
N LYS A 159 2.89 18.29 -16.70
CA LYS A 159 1.84 17.89 -17.64
C LYS A 159 0.42 18.00 -17.05
N LYS A 160 0.31 18.05 -15.71
CA LYS A 160 -0.97 18.25 -15.01
C LYS A 160 -1.32 19.71 -14.78
N ASP A 161 -0.46 20.65 -15.16
CA ASP A 161 -0.75 22.08 -15.00
C ASP A 161 -1.95 22.53 -15.83
N ILE A 162 -2.29 21.81 -16.90
CA ILE A 162 -3.52 22.01 -17.67
C ILE A 162 -4.77 22.01 -16.78
N TYR A 163 -4.82 21.20 -15.72
CA TYR A 163 -5.97 21.19 -14.81
C TYR A 163 -6.08 22.49 -14.01
N ARG A 164 -4.95 23.10 -13.64
CA ARG A 164 -4.94 24.41 -12.98
C ARG A 164 -5.33 25.53 -13.94
N GLN A 165 -4.73 25.54 -15.13
CA GLN A 165 -5.02 26.51 -16.18
C GLN A 165 -6.51 26.50 -16.55
N ARG A 166 -7.06 25.32 -16.86
CA ARG A 166 -8.47 25.20 -17.27
C ARG A 166 -9.44 25.49 -16.13
N SER A 167 -9.05 25.23 -14.89
CA SER A 167 -9.86 25.63 -13.73
C SER A 167 -9.93 27.15 -13.59
N ARG A 168 -8.82 27.86 -13.82
CA ARG A 168 -8.81 29.33 -13.88
C ARG A 168 -9.65 29.85 -15.05
N ASP A 169 -9.49 29.30 -16.25
CA ASP A 169 -10.27 29.67 -17.43
C ASP A 169 -11.79 29.58 -17.16
N LEU A 170 -12.22 28.49 -16.52
CA LEU A 170 -13.63 28.26 -16.16
C LEU A 170 -14.16 29.34 -15.19
N VAL A 171 -13.34 29.79 -14.24
CA VAL A 171 -13.71 30.85 -13.30
C VAL A 171 -13.75 32.20 -14.01
N SER A 172 -12.73 32.54 -14.79
CA SER A 172 -12.66 33.82 -15.52
C SER A 172 -13.79 33.99 -16.54
N GLN A 173 -14.29 32.91 -17.13
CA GLN A 173 -15.45 32.96 -18.04
C GLN A 173 -16.78 33.11 -17.30
N ALA A 174 -16.86 32.64 -16.05
CA ALA A 174 -18.10 32.63 -15.28
C ALA A 174 -18.34 33.92 -14.48
N TYR A 175 -17.29 34.69 -14.18
CA TYR A 175 -17.34 35.87 -13.31
C TYR A 175 -16.75 37.11 -13.99
N ILE A 176 -17.45 38.24 -13.87
CA ILE A 176 -17.00 39.56 -14.34
C ILE A 176 -16.39 40.31 -13.15
N ASN A 177 -15.35 41.13 -13.40
CA ASN A 177 -14.67 41.99 -12.40
C ASN A 177 -13.99 41.23 -11.24
N VAL A 178 -13.45 40.04 -11.49
CA VAL A 178 -12.63 39.29 -10.52
C VAL A 178 -11.14 39.57 -10.72
N THR A 179 -10.39 39.67 -9.63
CA THR A 179 -8.92 39.79 -9.68
C THR A 179 -8.27 38.44 -9.96
N GLU A 180 -6.99 38.45 -10.36
CA GLU A 180 -6.23 37.21 -10.60
C GLU A 180 -6.13 36.33 -9.34
N ASP A 181 -5.92 36.93 -8.17
CA ASP A 181 -5.89 36.21 -6.89
C ASP A 181 -7.23 35.54 -6.56
N GLN A 182 -8.34 36.25 -6.83
CA GLN A 182 -9.69 35.68 -6.65
C GLN A 182 -9.96 34.53 -7.62
N VAL A 183 -9.47 34.64 -8.86
CA VAL A 183 -9.56 33.55 -9.85
C VAL A 183 -8.77 32.33 -9.38
N GLU A 184 -7.53 32.51 -8.92
CA GLU A 184 -6.69 31.41 -8.42
C GLU A 184 -7.34 30.73 -7.21
N ASP A 185 -7.81 31.51 -6.23
CA ASP A 185 -8.42 30.98 -5.01
C ASP A 185 -9.72 30.22 -5.30
N LEU A 186 -10.60 30.78 -6.13
CA LEU A 186 -11.86 30.12 -6.46
C LEU A 186 -11.64 28.89 -7.34
N ALA A 187 -10.68 28.93 -8.28
CA ALA A 187 -10.33 27.79 -9.12
C ALA A 187 -9.79 26.63 -8.27
N ARG A 188 -8.88 26.93 -7.33
CA ARG A 188 -8.34 25.96 -6.36
C ARG A 188 -9.45 25.33 -5.54
N GLN A 189 -10.28 26.14 -4.86
CA GLN A 189 -11.33 25.64 -3.97
C GLN A 189 -12.34 24.76 -4.71
N ARG A 190 -12.77 25.16 -5.91
CA ARG A 190 -13.71 24.38 -6.72
C ARG A 190 -13.12 23.07 -7.22
N PHE A 191 -11.87 23.11 -7.68
CA PHE A 191 -11.18 21.93 -8.16
C PHE A 191 -10.99 20.92 -7.03
N GLU A 192 -10.43 21.32 -5.89
CA GLU A 192 -10.13 20.40 -4.79
C GLU A 192 -11.40 19.82 -4.17
N LYS A 193 -12.45 20.64 -3.98
CA LYS A 193 -13.75 20.15 -3.50
C LYS A 193 -14.34 19.11 -4.45
N SER A 194 -14.38 19.41 -5.75
CA SER A 194 -14.97 18.51 -6.73
C SER A 194 -14.12 17.24 -6.91
N ALA A 195 -12.79 17.35 -6.87
CA ALA A 195 -11.89 16.21 -6.94
C ALA A 195 -12.06 15.28 -5.74
N MET A 196 -12.19 15.85 -4.52
CA MET A 196 -12.53 15.10 -3.31
C MET A 196 -13.86 14.37 -3.48
N ASP A 197 -14.93 15.08 -3.88
CA ASP A 197 -16.27 14.49 -4.02
C ASP A 197 -16.27 13.37 -5.06
N PHE A 198 -15.63 13.57 -6.23
CA PHE A 198 -15.49 12.52 -7.26
C PHE A 198 -14.77 11.28 -6.71
N MET A 199 -13.59 11.46 -6.10
CA MET A 199 -12.81 10.31 -5.64
C MET A 199 -13.47 9.58 -4.48
N ARG A 200 -13.99 10.33 -3.49
CA ARG A 200 -14.65 9.79 -2.30
C ARG A 200 -15.93 9.04 -2.65
N ARG A 201 -16.83 9.68 -3.40
CA ARG A 201 -18.14 9.10 -3.75
C ARG A 201 -18.01 7.87 -4.64
N THR A 202 -16.96 7.80 -5.47
CA THR A 202 -16.67 6.60 -6.26
C THR A 202 -16.27 5.41 -5.38
N LEU A 203 -15.45 5.63 -4.35
CA LEU A 203 -15.13 4.60 -3.35
C LEU A 203 -16.36 4.20 -2.54
N GLU A 204 -17.23 5.15 -2.18
CA GLU A 204 -18.51 4.86 -1.51
C GLU A 204 -19.38 3.94 -2.37
N VAL A 205 -19.55 4.23 -3.67
CA VAL A 205 -20.30 3.36 -4.58
C VAL A 205 -19.65 1.97 -4.65
N GLY A 206 -18.33 1.89 -4.75
CA GLY A 206 -17.62 0.60 -4.79
C GLY A 206 -17.80 -0.23 -3.53
N THR A 207 -17.64 0.38 -2.36
CA THR A 207 -17.78 -0.29 -1.06
C THR A 207 -19.24 -0.64 -0.74
N GLN A 208 -20.22 0.15 -1.17
CA GLN A 208 -21.64 -0.22 -1.03
C GLN A 208 -22.03 -1.36 -1.99
N THR A 209 -21.50 -1.34 -3.21
CA THR A 209 -21.83 -2.35 -4.23
C THR A 209 -21.10 -3.67 -3.95
N ARG A 210 -19.86 -3.63 -3.45
CA ARG A 210 -19.00 -4.79 -3.15
C ARG A 210 -18.34 -4.60 -1.77
N PRO A 211 -19.07 -4.86 -0.66
CA PRO A 211 -18.63 -4.52 0.70
C PRO A 211 -17.42 -5.32 1.19
N ASN A 212 -17.23 -6.54 0.68
CA ASN A 212 -16.08 -7.37 1.02
C ASN A 212 -14.82 -7.05 0.16
N GLY A 213 -14.97 -6.17 -0.84
CA GLY A 213 -13.89 -5.77 -1.74
C GLY A 213 -12.87 -4.86 -1.05
N LEU A 214 -11.61 -5.01 -1.44
CA LEU A 214 -10.52 -4.15 -1.03
C LEU A 214 -10.31 -3.04 -2.06
N TRP A 215 -10.93 -1.89 -1.81
CA TRP A 215 -11.03 -0.71 -2.65
C TRP A 215 -9.97 0.34 -2.28
N GLY A 216 -9.40 0.96 -3.31
CA GLY A 216 -8.41 2.02 -3.16
C GLY A 216 -7.88 2.49 -4.50
N TYR A 217 -7.17 3.61 -4.50
CA TYR A 217 -6.55 4.17 -5.70
C TYR A 217 -5.11 3.69 -5.85
N TYR A 218 -4.75 3.25 -7.07
CA TYR A 218 -3.36 3.02 -7.43
C TYR A 218 -2.53 4.31 -7.27
N LEU A 219 -1.25 4.15 -6.93
CA LEU A 219 -0.29 5.19 -6.53
C LEU A 219 -0.47 5.77 -5.14
N TYR A 220 -1.63 5.62 -4.49
CA TYR A 220 -1.89 6.29 -3.22
C TYR A 220 -1.55 5.39 -2.02
N PRO A 221 -0.76 5.89 -1.06
CA PRO A 221 -0.09 7.21 -1.06
C PRO A 221 1.17 7.24 -1.93
N ASP A 222 1.52 8.44 -2.42
CA ASP A 222 2.82 8.71 -3.03
C ASP A 222 3.74 9.42 -2.02
N CYS A 223 4.92 8.86 -1.81
CA CYS A 223 5.98 9.42 -0.96
C CYS A 223 6.74 10.58 -1.63
N HIS A 224 6.65 10.71 -2.97
CA HIS A 224 7.34 11.74 -3.74
C HIS A 224 8.87 11.81 -3.57
N ASN A 225 9.50 10.73 -3.10
CA ASN A 225 10.95 10.57 -2.89
C ASN A 225 11.74 10.33 -4.20
N TYR A 226 11.45 11.10 -5.25
CA TYR A 226 11.99 10.93 -6.60
C TYR A 226 13.35 11.60 -6.86
N ASN A 227 13.90 12.29 -5.85
CA ASN A 227 15.18 12.98 -5.81
C ASN A 227 16.40 12.01 -5.78
N LEU A 228 16.34 10.95 -6.57
CA LEU A 228 17.29 9.84 -6.62
C LEU A 228 18.74 10.22 -6.97
N HIS A 229 18.98 11.44 -7.44
CA HIS A 229 20.30 11.93 -7.85
C HIS A 229 21.04 12.70 -6.76
N GLU A 230 20.39 13.01 -5.63
CA GLU A 230 21.03 13.74 -4.54
C GLU A 230 22.16 12.93 -3.90
N HIS A 231 23.28 13.57 -3.53
CA HIS A 231 24.44 12.88 -2.96
C HIS A 231 24.09 12.11 -1.68
N ASN A 232 23.27 12.69 -0.80
CA ASN A 232 22.85 12.10 0.48
C ASN A 232 21.41 11.57 0.44
N TYR A 233 21.04 10.88 -0.64
CA TYR A 233 19.69 10.34 -0.80
C TYR A 233 19.36 9.28 0.28
N SER A 234 18.51 9.64 1.24
CA SER A 234 17.99 8.75 2.29
C SER A 234 16.73 7.97 1.88
N GLY A 235 16.11 8.38 0.78
CA GLY A 235 14.80 7.91 0.32
C GLY A 235 13.61 8.40 1.14
N SER A 236 13.81 9.20 2.18
CA SER A 236 12.73 9.74 3.01
C SER A 236 11.71 10.51 2.16
N CYS A 237 10.43 10.38 2.52
CA CYS A 237 9.41 11.24 1.94
C CYS A 237 9.70 12.69 2.36
N PRO A 238 9.70 13.66 1.43
CA PRO A 238 9.86 15.06 1.82
C PRO A 238 8.77 15.44 2.84
N LEU A 239 9.13 16.19 3.89
CA LEU A 239 8.21 16.52 4.99
C LEU A 239 6.89 17.13 4.48
N LEU A 240 6.98 18.07 3.53
CA LEU A 240 5.81 18.68 2.91
C LEU A 240 4.89 17.67 2.23
N GLU A 241 5.45 16.60 1.66
CA GLU A 241 4.67 15.56 0.99
C GLU A 241 3.99 14.62 1.97
N SER A 242 4.62 14.33 3.13
CA SER A 242 3.95 13.64 4.24
C SER A 242 2.80 14.45 4.82
N LEU A 243 2.99 15.77 5.05
CA LEU A 243 1.91 16.67 5.51
C LEU A 243 0.75 16.73 4.50
N ARG A 244 1.07 16.80 3.20
CA ARG A 244 0.06 16.72 2.14
C ARG A 244 -0.66 15.38 2.13
N ASN A 245 -0.01 14.28 2.51
CA ASN A 245 -0.70 13.01 2.65
C ASN A 245 -1.62 13.00 3.88
N ASP A 246 -1.29 13.71 4.96
CA ASP A 246 -2.16 13.85 6.14
C ASP A 246 -3.46 14.62 5.78
N GLU A 247 -3.37 15.64 4.92
CA GLU A 247 -4.53 16.37 4.38
C GLU A 247 -5.52 15.47 3.60
N LEU A 248 -5.06 14.32 3.12
CA LEU A 248 -5.88 13.33 2.41
C LEU A 248 -6.58 12.33 3.34
N GLN A 249 -6.73 12.65 4.64
CA GLN A 249 -7.44 11.79 5.61
C GLN A 249 -8.80 11.28 5.12
N TRP A 250 -9.54 12.10 4.37
CA TRP A 250 -10.82 11.73 3.75
C TRP A 250 -10.69 10.56 2.76
N LEU A 251 -9.57 10.45 2.05
CA LEU A 251 -9.30 9.40 1.08
C LEU A 251 -8.98 8.08 1.80
N TRP A 252 -8.15 8.16 2.85
CA TRP A 252 -7.78 7.00 3.65
C TRP A 252 -9.00 6.42 4.36
N ASN A 253 -9.84 7.27 4.96
CA ASN A 253 -11.08 6.86 5.62
C ASN A 253 -12.13 6.25 4.67
N SER A 254 -12.06 6.56 3.38
CA SER A 254 -12.98 6.03 2.36
C SER A 254 -12.44 4.80 1.64
N SER A 255 -11.17 4.46 1.86
CA SER A 255 -10.51 3.30 1.27
C SER A 255 -10.66 2.08 2.17
N THR A 256 -10.60 0.87 1.59
CA THR A 256 -10.53 -0.38 2.35
C THR A 256 -9.20 -1.13 2.15
N ALA A 257 -8.31 -0.61 1.31
CA ALA A 257 -6.90 -0.99 1.17
C ALA A 257 -6.07 0.17 0.57
N LEU A 258 -4.74 0.11 0.72
CA LEU A 258 -3.80 1.05 0.08
C LEU A 258 -2.99 0.35 -1.02
N PHE A 259 -2.71 1.08 -2.11
CA PHE A 259 -2.03 0.56 -3.30
C PHE A 259 -0.85 1.46 -3.72
N PRO A 260 0.17 1.64 -2.86
CA PRO A 260 1.35 2.42 -3.21
C PRO A 260 2.09 1.74 -4.38
N ALA A 261 2.54 2.52 -5.35
CA ALA A 261 3.32 2.00 -6.47
C ALA A 261 4.82 2.05 -6.17
N LEU A 262 5.52 1.00 -6.60
CA LEU A 262 6.93 0.78 -6.39
C LEU A 262 7.54 0.25 -7.69
N ALA A 263 8.01 1.19 -8.51
CA ALA A 263 8.72 0.93 -9.75
C ALA A 263 10.11 1.58 -9.70
N ILE A 264 11.13 0.77 -9.44
CA ILE A 264 12.54 1.19 -9.33
C ILE A 264 13.20 1.36 -10.70
N ARG A 265 14.29 2.14 -10.77
CA ARG A 265 15.00 2.49 -12.01
C ARG A 265 16.16 1.53 -12.30
N LYS A 266 16.40 1.25 -13.59
CA LYS A 266 17.48 0.32 -13.99
C LYS A 266 18.87 0.85 -13.66
N SER A 267 19.08 2.16 -13.82
CA SER A 267 20.36 2.81 -13.52
C SER A 267 20.80 2.68 -12.05
N LEU A 268 19.89 2.31 -11.15
CA LEU A 268 20.14 2.10 -9.72
C LEU A 268 20.02 0.62 -9.32
N SER A 269 20.09 -0.30 -10.29
CA SER A 269 20.06 -1.75 -10.07
C SER A 269 20.94 -2.15 -8.89
N ASP A 270 20.40 -2.96 -7.98
CA ASP A 270 21.10 -3.51 -6.82
C ASP A 270 21.65 -2.46 -5.81
N SER A 271 21.34 -1.18 -5.99
CA SER A 271 21.79 -0.09 -5.14
C SER A 271 20.99 0.01 -3.84
N THR A 272 21.64 0.44 -2.76
CA THR A 272 20.97 0.88 -1.53
C THR A 272 20.00 2.04 -1.78
N ARG A 273 20.15 2.81 -2.85
CA ARG A 273 19.18 3.85 -3.24
C ARG A 273 17.83 3.24 -3.60
N ASN A 274 17.79 2.11 -4.31
CA ASN A 274 16.54 1.39 -4.59
C ASN A 274 15.91 0.83 -3.31
N LEU A 275 16.73 0.35 -2.36
CA LEU A 275 16.26 -0.05 -1.03
C LEU A 275 15.62 1.15 -0.30
N HIS A 276 16.31 2.28 -0.22
CA HIS A 276 15.82 3.49 0.44
C HIS A 276 14.54 4.02 -0.21
N PHE A 277 14.48 4.04 -1.55
CA PHE A 277 13.29 4.43 -2.30
C PHE A 277 12.09 3.55 -1.94
N SER A 278 12.30 2.23 -1.93
CA SER A 278 11.28 1.22 -1.66
C SER A 278 10.79 1.26 -0.22
N LYS A 279 11.72 1.20 0.74
CA LYS A 279 11.45 1.18 2.17
C LYS A 279 10.57 2.35 2.62
N ASN A 280 10.94 3.58 2.26
CA ASN A 280 10.22 4.77 2.71
C ASN A 280 8.81 4.88 2.10
N ARG A 281 8.59 4.36 0.89
CA ARG A 281 7.24 4.29 0.29
C ARG A 281 6.33 3.32 1.04
N VAL A 282 6.88 2.19 1.47
CA VAL A 282 6.13 1.22 2.29
C VAL A 282 5.87 1.79 3.68
N ILE A 283 6.87 2.39 4.33
CA ILE A 283 6.72 3.03 5.65
C ILE A 283 5.63 4.12 5.63
N GLU A 284 5.63 5.01 4.64
CA GLU A 284 4.60 6.05 4.53
C GLU A 284 3.21 5.46 4.30
N SER A 285 3.10 4.39 3.52
CA SER A 285 1.83 3.68 3.35
C SER A 285 1.32 3.06 4.65
N LEU A 286 2.19 2.41 5.41
CA LEU A 286 1.81 1.80 6.69
C LEU A 286 1.45 2.87 7.73
N ARG A 287 2.18 3.99 7.78
CA ARG A 287 1.85 5.14 8.63
C ARG A 287 0.43 5.63 8.37
N LEU A 288 0.06 5.86 7.10
CA LEU A 288 -1.27 6.35 6.74
C LEU A 288 -2.36 5.30 6.93
N ALA A 289 -2.05 4.01 6.75
CA ALA A 289 -2.96 2.90 7.02
C ALA A 289 -3.42 2.88 8.48
N ALA A 290 -2.53 3.22 9.42
CA ALA A 290 -2.82 3.28 10.84
C ALA A 290 -3.64 4.52 11.26
N LEU A 291 -3.50 5.63 10.54
CA LEU A 291 -4.15 6.92 10.86
C LEU A 291 -5.63 7.02 10.50
N THR A 292 -6.24 5.98 9.92
CA THR A 292 -7.66 5.99 9.57
C THR A 292 -8.56 6.12 10.82
N SER A 293 -9.86 6.28 10.64
CA SER A 293 -10.87 6.19 11.71
C SER A 293 -11.37 4.76 11.93
N LEU A 294 -10.90 3.81 11.12
CA LEU A 294 -11.28 2.41 11.20
C LEU A 294 -10.65 1.74 12.45
N PRO A 295 -11.31 0.70 13.01
CA PRO A 295 -10.81 -0.03 14.17
C PRO A 295 -9.61 -0.94 13.86
N PHE A 296 -9.16 -0.98 12.61
CA PHE A 296 -8.03 -1.75 12.14
C PHE A 296 -7.18 -0.93 11.17
N GLU A 297 -5.94 -1.35 10.94
CA GLU A 297 -5.09 -0.79 9.90
C GLU A 297 -5.49 -1.28 8.51
N LEU A 298 -5.51 -0.36 7.54
CA LEU A 298 -5.77 -0.72 6.15
C LEU A 298 -4.70 -1.69 5.62
N PRO A 299 -5.09 -2.81 4.99
CA PRO A 299 -4.12 -3.68 4.36
C PRO A 299 -3.46 -2.96 3.18
N THR A 300 -2.13 -2.90 3.20
CA THR A 300 -1.33 -2.32 2.11
C THR A 300 -0.89 -3.41 1.13
N TYR A 301 -1.21 -3.23 -0.16
CA TYR A 301 -0.77 -4.09 -1.27
C TYR A 301 0.13 -3.30 -2.21
N VAL A 302 1.43 -3.56 -2.14
CA VAL A 302 2.42 -2.78 -2.90
C VAL A 302 2.39 -3.18 -4.38
N TYR A 303 2.10 -2.23 -5.25
CA TYR A 303 2.15 -2.45 -6.69
C TYR A 303 3.61 -2.41 -7.18
N THR A 304 4.08 -3.47 -7.82
CA THR A 304 5.44 -3.55 -8.37
C THR A 304 5.44 -4.12 -9.78
N ARG A 305 6.63 -4.25 -10.39
CA ARG A 305 6.80 -4.67 -11.79
C ARG A 305 7.82 -5.80 -11.90
N LEU A 306 7.72 -6.60 -12.96
CA LEU A 306 8.74 -7.61 -13.28
C LEU A 306 10.08 -6.99 -13.64
N GLY A 307 10.05 -5.87 -14.36
CA GLY A 307 11.22 -5.12 -14.79
C GLY A 307 11.26 -3.71 -14.25
N TYR A 308 12.31 -3.00 -14.60
CA TYR A 308 12.52 -1.63 -14.14
C TYR A 308 11.52 -0.67 -14.80
N ARG A 309 11.27 0.46 -14.13
CA ARG A 309 10.32 1.50 -14.57
C ARG A 309 10.60 1.97 -16.00
N ASP A 310 11.87 2.17 -16.31
CA ASP A 310 12.42 2.68 -17.57
C ASP A 310 12.69 1.57 -18.59
N GLU A 311 12.77 0.30 -18.16
CA GLU A 311 13.05 -0.86 -19.01
C GLU A 311 12.21 -2.09 -18.61
N ALA A 312 10.95 -2.14 -19.07
CA ALA A 312 9.99 -3.16 -18.65
C ALA A 312 10.41 -4.62 -18.94
N MET A 313 11.25 -4.85 -19.95
CA MET A 313 11.75 -6.18 -20.35
C MET A 313 13.13 -6.53 -19.77
N THR A 314 13.69 -5.64 -18.95
CA THR A 314 14.88 -5.88 -18.13
C THR A 314 14.41 -6.23 -16.73
N PHE A 315 14.34 -7.53 -16.42
CA PHE A 315 13.72 -7.99 -15.18
C PHE A 315 14.62 -7.81 -13.95
N LEU A 316 13.98 -7.59 -12.80
CA LEU A 316 14.65 -7.32 -11.53
C LEU A 316 15.64 -8.44 -11.16
N THR A 317 16.76 -8.05 -10.58
CA THR A 317 17.73 -8.96 -9.97
C THR A 317 17.16 -9.54 -8.68
N THR A 318 17.80 -10.57 -8.12
CA THR A 318 17.42 -11.09 -6.80
C THR A 318 17.56 -10.02 -5.71
N ASN A 319 18.58 -9.16 -5.76
CA ASN A 319 18.76 -8.10 -4.76
C ASN A 319 17.65 -7.06 -4.84
N ASP A 320 17.26 -6.65 -6.06
CA ASP A 320 16.14 -5.73 -6.23
C ASP A 320 14.79 -6.37 -5.88
N LEU A 321 14.61 -7.69 -6.06
CA LEU A 321 13.45 -8.39 -5.50
C LEU A 321 13.43 -8.35 -3.96
N VAL A 322 14.60 -8.40 -3.31
CA VAL A 322 14.74 -8.17 -1.86
C VAL A 322 14.39 -6.74 -1.48
N HIS A 323 14.94 -5.75 -2.19
CA HIS A 323 14.68 -4.34 -1.93
C HIS A 323 13.22 -3.93 -2.14
N THR A 324 12.46 -4.69 -2.94
CA THR A 324 11.05 -4.39 -3.27
C THR A 324 10.08 -5.28 -2.49
N ILE A 325 9.94 -6.54 -2.91
CA ILE A 325 8.99 -7.50 -2.32
C ILE A 325 9.44 -7.92 -0.91
N GLY A 326 10.73 -8.20 -0.72
CA GLY A 326 11.27 -8.61 0.58
C GLY A 326 11.12 -7.54 1.65
N GLU A 327 11.44 -6.29 1.29
CA GLU A 327 11.30 -5.15 2.17
C GLU A 327 9.83 -4.90 2.53
N SER A 328 8.92 -5.03 1.56
CA SER A 328 7.47 -4.93 1.81
C SER A 328 6.98 -5.98 2.81
N ALA A 329 7.42 -7.23 2.67
CA ALA A 329 7.07 -8.31 3.59
C ALA A 329 7.62 -8.08 5.00
N ALA A 330 8.88 -7.67 5.10
CA ALA A 330 9.55 -7.45 6.39
C ALA A 330 8.92 -6.29 7.18
N LEU A 331 8.43 -5.25 6.50
CA LEU A 331 7.77 -4.10 7.11
C LEU A 331 6.31 -4.36 7.51
N GLY A 332 5.71 -5.47 7.08
CA GLY A 332 4.33 -5.81 7.46
C GLY A 332 3.24 -5.47 6.44
N ALA A 333 3.59 -5.18 5.18
CA ALA A 333 2.59 -5.06 4.13
C ALA A 333 1.74 -6.35 4.01
N ALA A 334 0.47 -6.23 3.61
CA ALA A 334 -0.42 -7.39 3.46
C ALA A 334 -0.09 -8.23 2.22
N GLY A 335 0.61 -7.64 1.26
CA GLY A 335 1.00 -8.31 0.03
C GLY A 335 1.59 -7.36 -1.00
N PHE A 336 1.72 -7.87 -2.21
CA PHE A 336 2.13 -7.10 -3.38
C PHE A 336 1.33 -7.54 -4.60
N VAL A 337 1.28 -6.68 -5.61
CA VAL A 337 0.68 -6.98 -6.92
C VAL A 337 1.70 -6.70 -8.00
N ILE A 338 2.03 -7.71 -8.80
CA ILE A 338 2.86 -7.51 -9.99
C ILE A 338 1.98 -7.02 -11.12
N TRP A 339 2.19 -5.78 -11.53
CA TRP A 339 1.54 -5.19 -12.69
C TRP A 339 2.45 -5.24 -13.92
N GLY A 340 1.84 -5.34 -15.09
CA GLY A 340 2.53 -5.22 -16.37
C GLY A 340 1.59 -4.89 -17.51
N ASP A 341 2.12 -4.18 -18.50
CA ASP A 341 1.37 -3.81 -19.71
C ASP A 341 1.48 -4.88 -20.80
N LEU A 342 0.92 -4.58 -21.97
CA LEU A 342 0.94 -5.46 -23.14
C LEU A 342 2.34 -5.72 -23.69
N ASN A 343 3.35 -4.89 -23.37
CA ASN A 343 4.72 -5.09 -23.85
C ASN A 343 5.32 -6.42 -23.37
N LEU A 344 4.96 -6.86 -22.16
CA LEU A 344 5.35 -8.18 -21.64
C LEU A 344 4.90 -9.35 -22.51
N THR A 345 3.88 -9.14 -23.34
CA THR A 345 3.23 -10.17 -24.16
C THR A 345 3.20 -9.83 -25.65
N SER A 346 3.98 -8.83 -26.07
CA SER A 346 3.96 -8.32 -27.44
C SER A 346 4.48 -9.33 -28.47
N SER A 347 5.34 -10.27 -28.08
CA SER A 347 5.93 -11.30 -28.93
C SER A 347 6.07 -12.65 -28.23
N ARG A 348 6.21 -13.73 -29.00
CA ARG A 348 6.55 -15.08 -28.47
C ARG A 348 7.86 -15.05 -27.67
N TYR A 349 8.82 -14.22 -28.10
CA TYR A 349 10.09 -14.01 -27.40
C TYR A 349 9.86 -13.36 -26.03
N ASN A 350 9.06 -12.30 -25.95
CA ASN A 350 8.77 -11.63 -24.67
C ASN A 350 8.03 -12.57 -23.70
N CYS A 351 7.02 -13.30 -24.18
CA CYS A 351 6.36 -14.36 -23.40
C CYS A 351 7.34 -15.42 -22.90
N SER A 352 8.31 -15.82 -23.71
CA SER A 352 9.35 -16.78 -23.32
C SER A 352 10.27 -16.21 -22.23
N LYS A 353 10.66 -14.94 -22.33
CA LYS A 353 11.45 -14.26 -21.28
C LYS A 353 10.66 -14.18 -19.97
N VAL A 354 9.38 -13.77 -20.01
CA VAL A 354 8.53 -13.68 -18.83
C VAL A 354 8.38 -15.04 -18.16
N ARG A 355 8.08 -16.09 -18.94
CA ARG A 355 7.99 -17.47 -18.42
C ARG A 355 9.30 -17.92 -17.76
N ALA A 356 10.45 -17.68 -18.40
CA ALA A 356 11.74 -18.03 -17.83
C ALA A 356 12.00 -17.28 -16.51
N PHE A 357 11.70 -15.98 -16.45
CA PHE A 357 11.88 -15.20 -15.23
C PHE A 357 10.99 -15.70 -14.09
N LEU A 358 9.72 -15.99 -14.38
CA LEU A 358 8.77 -16.57 -13.43
C LEU A 358 9.28 -17.91 -12.89
N TYR A 359 9.73 -18.81 -13.76
CA TYR A 359 10.04 -20.18 -13.37
C TYR A 359 11.40 -20.32 -12.68
N TYR A 360 12.38 -19.46 -13.02
CA TYR A 360 13.76 -19.63 -12.56
C TYR A 360 14.24 -18.60 -11.54
N ARG A 361 13.60 -17.42 -11.41
CA ARG A 361 14.02 -16.41 -10.44
C ARG A 361 12.88 -15.94 -9.56
N LEU A 362 11.87 -15.32 -10.15
CA LEU A 362 10.80 -14.69 -9.41
C LEU A 362 10.00 -15.71 -8.60
N GLY A 363 9.69 -16.88 -9.19
CA GLY A 363 8.94 -17.92 -8.49
C GLY A 363 9.68 -18.55 -7.32
N GLN A 364 11.00 -18.72 -7.44
CA GLN A 364 11.83 -19.15 -6.30
C GLN A 364 11.80 -18.10 -5.18
N TYR A 365 11.89 -16.82 -5.53
CA TYR A 365 11.90 -15.73 -4.57
C TYR A 365 10.55 -15.55 -3.87
N ILE A 366 9.44 -15.50 -4.62
CA ILE A 366 8.08 -15.39 -4.07
C ILE A 366 7.78 -16.58 -3.16
N THR A 367 8.13 -17.80 -3.58
CA THR A 367 7.96 -18.99 -2.76
C THR A 367 8.74 -18.88 -1.45
N ASN A 368 9.97 -18.37 -1.50
CA ASN A 368 10.79 -18.17 -0.30
C ASN A 368 10.14 -17.18 0.67
N VAL A 369 9.86 -15.96 0.23
CA VAL A 369 9.37 -14.88 1.11
C VAL A 369 7.98 -15.17 1.67
N THR A 370 7.06 -15.71 0.86
CA THR A 370 5.69 -16.02 1.32
C THR A 370 5.68 -17.15 2.34
N ARG A 371 6.49 -18.21 2.14
CA ARG A 371 6.61 -19.31 3.10
C ARG A 371 7.35 -18.91 4.37
N ALA A 372 8.35 -18.03 4.27
CA ALA A 372 9.01 -17.47 5.46
C ALA A 372 8.05 -16.64 6.30
N ALA A 373 7.19 -15.82 5.66
CA ALA A 373 6.18 -15.05 6.35
C ALA A 373 5.14 -15.96 7.05
N GLU A 374 4.66 -17.01 6.38
CA GLU A 374 3.77 -18.02 6.96
C GLU A 374 4.40 -18.70 8.20
N ALA A 375 5.64 -19.20 8.07
CA ALA A 375 6.34 -19.86 9.17
C ALA A 375 6.58 -18.91 10.36
N CYS A 376 6.86 -17.63 10.08
CA CYS A 376 7.00 -16.63 11.12
C CYS A 376 5.67 -16.37 11.85
N SER A 377 4.59 -16.20 11.09
CA SER A 377 3.25 -16.00 11.63
C SER A 377 2.81 -17.17 12.50
N GLU A 378 3.06 -18.41 12.08
CA GLU A 378 2.79 -19.61 12.85
C GLU A 378 3.60 -19.65 14.16
N PHE A 379 4.91 -19.45 14.07
CA PHE A 379 5.82 -19.60 15.21
C PHE A 379 5.68 -18.48 16.26
N LEU A 380 5.76 -17.21 15.82
CA LEU A 380 5.73 -16.07 16.72
C LEU A 380 4.29 -15.69 17.10
N CYS A 381 3.37 -15.75 16.14
CA CYS A 381 2.07 -15.07 16.23
C CYS A 381 0.85 -16.01 16.22
N GLN A 382 1.05 -17.32 16.43
CA GLN A 382 -0.03 -18.32 16.48
C GLN A 382 -0.95 -18.33 15.24
N SER A 383 -0.44 -17.92 14.08
CA SER A 383 -1.22 -17.67 12.86
C SER A 383 -2.34 -16.62 13.01
N ASN A 384 -2.33 -15.85 14.10
CA ASN A 384 -3.27 -14.81 14.47
C ASN A 384 -2.68 -13.40 14.33
N GLY A 385 -1.48 -13.27 13.78
CA GLY A 385 -0.85 -12.02 13.41
C GLY A 385 0.15 -12.19 12.27
N ARG A 386 0.65 -11.08 11.73
CA ARG A 386 1.77 -11.06 10.80
C ARG A 386 3.04 -10.68 11.55
N CYS A 387 4.19 -11.14 11.06
CA CYS A 387 5.48 -10.69 11.58
C CYS A 387 5.87 -9.35 10.96
N VAL A 388 6.31 -8.42 11.79
CA VAL A 388 6.86 -7.13 11.36
C VAL A 388 8.25 -6.94 11.97
N ARG A 389 9.16 -6.35 11.20
CA ARG A 389 10.55 -6.15 11.61
C ARG A 389 10.59 -5.17 12.80
N ARG A 390 11.29 -5.56 13.87
CA ARG A 390 11.37 -4.75 15.11
C ARG A 390 11.97 -3.37 14.88
N ASP A 391 13.09 -3.32 14.18
CA ASP A 391 13.71 -2.07 13.74
C ASP A 391 13.43 -1.88 12.23
N PRO A 392 12.56 -0.94 11.84
CA PRO A 392 12.28 -0.63 10.44
C PRO A 392 13.53 -0.25 9.63
N TRP A 393 14.68 0.02 10.24
CA TRP A 393 15.91 0.38 9.54
C TRP A 393 16.94 -0.76 9.46
N ALA A 394 16.80 -1.80 10.27
CA ALA A 394 17.68 -2.96 10.25
C ALA A 394 17.52 -3.79 8.97
N PRO A 395 18.61 -4.40 8.43
CA PRO A 395 18.56 -5.19 7.20
C PRO A 395 18.09 -6.64 7.47
N HIS A 396 16.97 -6.80 8.16
CA HIS A 396 16.38 -8.11 8.45
C HIS A 396 15.21 -8.39 7.51
N TYR A 397 15.14 -9.61 6.99
CA TYR A 397 14.14 -10.02 6.00
C TYR A 397 13.55 -11.38 6.37
N LEU A 398 12.30 -11.60 5.97
CA LEU A 398 11.62 -12.88 6.08
C LEU A 398 12.01 -13.77 4.89
N HIS A 399 13.10 -14.52 5.03
CA HIS A 399 13.56 -15.49 4.03
C HIS A 399 13.84 -16.86 4.65
N LEU A 400 13.50 -17.92 3.92
CA LEU A 400 13.90 -19.28 4.23
C LEU A 400 15.39 -19.46 3.94
N SER A 401 16.12 -19.98 4.93
CA SER A 401 17.55 -20.29 4.79
C SER A 401 17.79 -21.49 3.86
N ARG A 402 18.79 -21.38 2.99
CA ARG A 402 19.21 -22.47 2.08
C ARG A 402 19.83 -23.67 2.80
N SER A 403 20.32 -23.49 4.03
CA SER A 403 20.85 -24.60 4.84
C SER A 403 19.77 -25.52 5.39
N SER A 404 18.56 -24.98 5.57
CA SER A 404 17.49 -25.61 6.33
C SER A 404 16.25 -25.90 5.47
N TYR A 405 16.16 -25.23 4.32
CA TYR A 405 15.10 -25.38 3.33
C TYR A 405 15.63 -25.64 1.92
N ARG A 406 14.87 -26.45 1.17
CA ARG A 406 15.01 -26.66 -0.27
C ARG A 406 13.73 -26.24 -0.98
N ILE A 407 13.86 -25.36 -1.97
CA ILE A 407 12.78 -24.98 -2.88
C ILE A 407 13.06 -25.64 -4.22
N ALA A 408 12.28 -26.68 -4.55
CA ALA A 408 12.38 -27.38 -5.82
C ALA A 408 11.36 -26.82 -6.81
N SER A 409 11.78 -26.49 -8.03
CA SER A 409 10.88 -26.12 -9.12
C SER A 409 10.51 -27.33 -9.95
N SER A 410 9.24 -27.38 -10.36
CA SER A 410 8.72 -28.35 -11.33
C SER A 410 8.81 -27.77 -12.75
N ARG A 411 8.81 -28.66 -13.75
CA ARG A 411 8.79 -28.26 -15.19
C ARG A 411 7.56 -27.43 -15.56
N ASN A 412 6.46 -27.58 -14.82
CA ASN A 412 5.22 -26.83 -15.04
C ASN A 412 5.20 -25.46 -14.32
N GLY A 413 6.30 -25.03 -13.69
CA GLY A 413 6.37 -23.74 -12.99
C GLY A 413 5.80 -23.75 -11.57
N SER A 414 5.44 -24.91 -11.01
CA SER A 414 5.10 -25.04 -9.60
C SER A 414 6.36 -25.16 -8.73
N PHE A 415 6.22 -24.84 -7.44
CA PHE A 415 7.32 -24.88 -6.48
C PHE A 415 6.93 -25.70 -5.24
N VAL A 416 7.82 -26.58 -4.81
CA VAL A 416 7.66 -27.40 -3.60
C VAL A 416 8.74 -27.01 -2.60
N VAL A 417 8.32 -26.74 -1.37
CA VAL A 417 9.21 -26.38 -0.27
C VAL A 417 9.30 -27.54 0.71
N THR A 418 10.52 -27.95 1.02
CA THR A 418 10.81 -28.97 2.04
C THR A 418 11.85 -28.43 2.99
N GLY A 419 11.71 -28.72 4.28
CA GLY A 419 12.64 -28.26 5.32
C GLY A 419 11.89 -27.71 6.53
N ARG A 420 12.66 -27.31 7.54
CA ARG A 420 12.15 -26.67 8.76
C ARG A 420 13.20 -25.75 9.34
N HIS A 421 12.78 -24.70 10.03
CA HIS A 421 13.70 -23.84 10.76
C HIS A 421 14.47 -24.64 11.82
N THR A 422 15.75 -24.34 11.98
CA THR A 422 16.56 -24.77 13.11
C THR A 422 16.23 -23.94 14.34
N GLN A 423 16.61 -24.43 15.53
CA GLN A 423 16.39 -23.67 16.78
C GLN A 423 17.10 -22.31 16.77
N GLN A 424 18.27 -22.21 16.13
CA GLN A 424 19.00 -20.95 16.02
C GLN A 424 18.25 -19.96 15.11
N GLU A 425 17.73 -20.41 13.97
CA GLU A 425 16.94 -19.57 13.08
C GLU A 425 15.66 -19.06 13.75
N LEU A 426 14.97 -19.91 14.52
CA LEU A 426 13.79 -19.52 15.30
C LEU A 426 14.11 -18.46 16.36
N ARG A 427 15.27 -18.56 17.04
CA ARG A 427 15.74 -17.53 17.98
C ARG A 427 16.00 -16.20 17.27
N LEU A 428 16.73 -16.22 16.16
CA LEU A 428 16.97 -15.03 15.34
C LEU A 428 15.67 -14.40 14.84
N LEU A 429 14.65 -15.22 14.53
CA LEU A 429 13.34 -14.72 14.10
C LEU A 429 12.66 -13.95 15.24
N ALA A 430 12.65 -14.49 16.46
CA ALA A 430 12.09 -13.85 17.65
C ALA A 430 12.84 -12.56 18.06
N GLU A 431 14.16 -12.53 17.85
CA GLU A 431 15.01 -11.36 18.11
C GLU A 431 14.78 -10.23 17.10
N ARG A 432 14.42 -10.55 15.85
CA ARG A 432 14.37 -9.58 14.74
C ARG A 432 12.97 -9.13 14.36
N PHE A 433 11.95 -9.91 14.71
CA PHE A 433 10.55 -9.67 14.37
C PHE A 433 9.67 -9.68 15.62
N LEU A 434 8.57 -8.94 15.56
CA LEU A 434 7.48 -8.96 16.52
C LEU A 434 6.15 -9.25 15.80
N CYS A 435 5.11 -9.52 16.57
CA CYS A 435 3.79 -9.77 16.02
C CYS A 435 2.97 -8.50 15.94
N HIS A 436 2.35 -8.29 14.78
CA HIS A 436 1.26 -7.34 14.59
C HIS A 436 -0.03 -8.15 14.41
N CYS A 437 -0.86 -8.16 15.45
CA CYS A 437 -2.01 -9.06 15.54
C CYS A 437 -3.13 -8.66 14.61
N TYR A 438 -3.85 -9.67 14.09
CA TYR A 438 -5.05 -9.43 13.31
C TYR A 438 -6.23 -9.02 14.19
N GLN A 439 -7.22 -8.38 13.59
CA GLN A 439 -8.48 -8.01 14.24
C GLN A 439 -9.08 -9.18 15.03
N GLY A 440 -9.45 -8.90 16.28
CA GLY A 440 -9.97 -9.89 17.23
C GLY A 440 -8.90 -10.68 18.01
N TYR A 441 -7.61 -10.39 17.83
CA TYR A 441 -6.51 -11.03 18.57
C TYR A 441 -5.63 -9.98 19.26
N GLY A 442 -4.99 -10.36 20.36
CA GLY A 442 -4.12 -9.48 21.15
C GLY A 442 -3.01 -10.22 21.90
N GLY A 443 -2.19 -9.46 22.61
CA GLY A 443 -0.99 -9.95 23.29
C GLY A 443 0.24 -9.97 22.37
N GLU A 444 1.44 -10.05 22.95
CA GLU A 444 2.71 -10.00 22.20
C GLU A 444 2.86 -11.12 21.15
N ARG A 445 2.12 -12.22 21.32
CA ARG A 445 2.14 -13.40 20.44
C ARG A 445 0.80 -13.69 19.75
N CYS A 446 -0.17 -12.77 19.85
CA CYS A 446 -1.52 -12.94 19.31
C CYS A 446 -2.22 -14.21 19.82
N ASP A 447 -1.94 -14.60 21.06
CA ASP A 447 -2.43 -15.80 21.75
C ASP A 447 -3.62 -15.51 22.68
N SER A 448 -4.07 -14.26 22.77
CA SER A 448 -5.27 -13.86 23.49
C SER A 448 -6.32 -13.26 22.55
N LEU A 449 -7.59 -13.25 22.99
CA LEU A 449 -8.66 -12.57 22.28
C LEU A 449 -8.51 -11.06 22.46
N GLY A 450 -8.60 -10.32 21.36
CA GLY A 450 -8.67 -8.87 21.39
C GLY A 450 -10.00 -8.38 21.97
N PRO A 451 -10.09 -7.10 22.39
CA PRO A 451 -11.26 -6.54 23.05
C PRO A 451 -12.58 -6.78 22.30
N GLU A 452 -12.59 -6.71 20.96
CA GLU A 452 -13.78 -6.98 20.13
C GLU A 452 -14.33 -8.41 20.22
N LYS A 453 -13.48 -9.42 20.47
CA LYS A 453 -13.92 -10.82 20.61
C LYS A 453 -14.20 -11.21 22.06
N ALA A 454 -13.61 -10.52 23.03
CA ALA A 454 -13.86 -10.78 24.44
C ALA A 454 -15.30 -10.43 24.86
N GLU A 455 -15.91 -9.41 24.23
CA GLU A 455 -17.29 -8.99 24.50
C GLU A 455 -18.35 -9.92 23.87
N THR A 456 -17.99 -10.71 22.86
CA THR A 456 -18.91 -11.62 22.14
C THR A 456 -18.87 -13.07 22.64
N GLU A 457 -17.92 -13.44 23.50
CA GLU A 457 -17.91 -14.72 24.22
C GLU A 457 -18.21 -14.55 25.73
N PRO A 458 -19.48 -14.47 26.15
CA PRO A 458 -19.80 -14.53 27.57
C PRO A 458 -19.68 -15.98 28.06
N GLY A 459 -18.53 -16.33 28.61
CA GLY A 459 -18.44 -17.52 29.47
C GLY A 459 -17.18 -18.35 29.34
N LYS A 460 -16.08 -17.88 29.93
CA LYS A 460 -15.05 -18.76 30.52
C LYS A 460 -14.19 -18.02 31.54
N MET A 461 -14.82 -17.29 32.46
CA MET A 461 -14.14 -16.89 33.69
C MET A 461 -14.02 -18.13 34.58
N LYS A 462 -12.90 -18.85 34.45
CA LYS A 462 -12.52 -19.92 35.36
C LYS A 462 -12.34 -19.32 36.74
N ARG A 463 -13.15 -19.80 37.69
CA ARG A 463 -12.88 -19.70 39.13
C ARG A 463 -11.47 -20.23 39.41
N ARG A 464 -10.65 -19.40 40.04
CA ARG A 464 -9.62 -19.83 40.99
C ARG A 464 -9.80 -19.02 42.25
#